data_AF-A0A383BAB5-F1
#
_entry.id   AF-A0A383BAB5-F1
#
_cell.length_a   1.000
_cell.length_b   1.000
_cell.length_c   1.000
_cell.angle_alpha   90.00
_cell.angle_beta   90.00
_cell.angle_gamma   90.00
#
_symmetry.space_group_name_H-M   'P 1'
#
loop_
_entity.id
_entity.type
_entity.pdbx_description
1 polymer ?
#
loop_
_entity_poly.entity_id
_entity_poly.type
_entity_poly.pdbx_seq_one_letter_code
_entity_poly.pdbx_strand_id
1 'polypeptide(L)' 'MARYKLKQTIPDNTGHFGEFGGRYVPETLMPALLELEEAYMSIKDDSEFQVE' A
#
# COMPACT_ATOMS: atom_id res chain seq x y z
N MET A 1 -17.06 10.45 -28.38
CA MET A 1 -16.54 9.19 -27.82
C MET A 1 -15.33 9.49 -26.95
N ALA A 2 -15.55 9.79 -25.65
CA ALA A 2 -14.46 9.98 -24.69
C ALA A 2 -14.32 8.71 -23.86
N ARG A 3 -13.12 8.13 -23.89
CA ARG A 3 -12.77 6.84 -23.30
C ARG A 3 -12.98 6.89 -21.78
N TYR A 4 -13.72 5.92 -21.25
CA TYR A 4 -13.90 5.70 -19.81
C TYR A 4 -12.52 5.48 -19.18
N LYS A 5 -12.06 6.39 -18.31
CA LYS A 5 -10.83 6.18 -17.52
C LYS A 5 -11.07 4.92 -16.68
N LEU A 6 -10.31 3.86 -16.95
CA LEU A 6 -10.28 2.66 -16.12
C LEU A 6 -9.98 3.10 -14.68
N LYS A 7 -10.77 2.59 -13.73
CA LYS A 7 -10.64 2.89 -12.30
C LYS A 7 -9.22 2.46 -11.86
N GLN A 8 -8.30 3.40 -11.69
CA GLN A 8 -6.95 3.10 -11.22
C GLN A 8 -7.04 2.52 -9.80
N THR A 9 -6.43 1.37 -9.59
CA THR A 9 -6.20 0.82 -8.26
C THR A 9 -5.22 1.73 -7.54
N ILE A 10 -5.63 2.25 -6.39
CA ILE A 10 -4.84 3.12 -5.52
C ILE A 10 -4.63 2.42 -4.16
N PRO A 11 -3.46 2.58 -3.52
CA PRO A 11 -2.23 3.14 -4.11
C PRO A 11 -1.69 2.26 -5.25
N ASP A 12 -0.80 2.80 -6.06
CA ASP A 12 -0.03 1.98 -7.01
C ASP A 12 0.99 1.09 -6.27
N ASN A 13 1.69 0.22 -7.02
CA ASN A 13 2.66 -0.72 -6.46
C ASN A 13 3.87 -0.05 -5.79
N THR A 14 4.03 1.26 -5.95
CA THR A 14 5.10 2.04 -5.29
C THR A 14 4.58 2.85 -4.10
N GLY A 15 3.30 2.68 -3.75
CA GLY A 15 2.68 3.38 -2.64
C GLY A 15 2.20 4.80 -2.97
N HIS A 16 2.04 5.14 -4.26
CA HIS A 16 1.55 6.46 -4.66
C HIS A 16 0.04 6.46 -4.94
N PHE A 17 -0.61 7.54 -4.50
CA PHE A 17 -1.98 7.92 -4.82
C PHE A 17 -1.92 9.05 -5.85
N GLY A 18 -1.74 8.70 -7.13
CA GLY A 18 -1.45 9.69 -8.16
C GLY A 18 -0.05 10.27 -7.97
N GLU A 19 0.06 11.59 -7.78
CA GLU A 19 1.33 12.29 -7.58
C GLU A 19 1.81 12.31 -6.11
N PHE A 20 1.00 11.82 -5.17
CA PHE A 20 1.26 11.88 -3.73
C PHE A 20 1.60 10.51 -3.16
N GLY A 21 2.39 10.47 -2.08
CA GLY A 21 2.71 9.23 -1.37
C GLY A 21 4.13 8.73 -1.64
N GLY A 22 4.28 7.42 -1.75
CA GLY A 22 5.59 6.77 -1.81
C GLY A 22 6.28 6.72 -0.44
N ARG A 23 7.60 6.48 -0.45
CA ARG A 23 8.41 6.33 0.76
C ARG A 23 9.54 7.35 0.75
N TYR A 24 9.42 8.39 1.58
CA TYR A 24 10.47 9.38 1.81
C TYR A 24 11.03 9.21 3.21
N VAL A 25 11.90 8.22 3.37
CA VAL A 25 12.46 7.78 4.66
C VAL A 25 13.96 7.49 4.53
N PRO A 26 14.72 7.51 5.64
CA PRO A 26 16.08 6.99 5.64
C PRO A 26 16.16 5.53 5.20
N GLU A 27 17.24 5.15 4.50
CA GLU A 27 17.50 3.77 4.07
C GLU A 27 17.46 2.77 5.25
N THR A 28 17.91 3.21 6.42
CA THR A 28 17.91 2.40 7.64
C THR A 28 16.51 2.01 8.13
N LEU A 29 15.44 2.69 7.68
CA LEU A 29 14.06 2.33 8.00
C LEU A 29 13.42 1.40 6.96
N MET A 30 14.02 1.22 5.79
CA MET A 30 13.44 0.39 4.73
C MET A 30 13.17 -1.05 5.17
N PRO A 31 14.07 -1.75 5.90
CA PRO A 31 13.80 -3.12 6.34
C PRO A 31 12.53 -3.24 7.21
N ALA A 32 12.36 -2.34 8.18
CA ALA A 32 11.21 -2.35 9.08
C ALA A 32 9.89 -2.05 8.35
N LEU A 33 9.92 -1.17 7.34
CA LEU A 33 8.73 -0.88 6.53
C LEU A 33 8.33 -2.05 5.65
N LEU A 34 9.30 -2.80 5.12
CA LEU A 34 9.04 -3.99 4.32
C LEU A 34 8.46 -5.11 5.18
N GLU A 35 9.02 -5.34 6.37
CA GLU A 35 8.49 -6.31 7.34
C GLU A 35 7.06 -5.96 7.74
N LEU A 36 6.77 -4.68 8.01
CA LEU A 36 5.43 -4.22 8.32
C LEU A 36 4.45 -4.44 7.15
N GLU A 37 4.86 -4.12 5.93
CA GLU A 37 4.03 -4.32 4.74
C GLU A 37 3.72 -5.80 4.51
N GLU A 38 4.71 -6.68 4.66
CA GLU A 38 4.54 -8.13 4.56
C GLU A 38 3.58 -8.66 5.63
N ALA A 39 3.82 -8.30 6.89
CA ALA A 39 2.97 -8.71 8.00
C ALA A 39 1.53 -8.23 7.81
N TYR A 40 1.34 -6.97 7.45
CA TYR A 40 0.02 -6.41 7.16
C TYR A 40 -0.68 -7.13 6.01
N MET A 41 0.00 -7.36 4.88
CA MET A 41 -0.59 -8.04 3.73
C MET A 41 -0.98 -9.49 4.06
N SER A 42 -0.28 -10.13 4.99
CA SER A 42 -0.61 -11.48 5.44
C SER A 42 -1.85 -11.57 6.33
N ILE A 43 -2.14 -10.51 7.10
CA ILE A 43 -3.19 -10.53 8.14
C ILE A 43 -4.38 -9.61 7.82
N LYS A 44 -4.28 -8.71 6.84
CA LYS A 44 -5.29 -7.68 6.56
C LYS A 44 -6.70 -8.22 6.29
N ASP A 45 -6.83 -9.45 5.80
CA ASP A 45 -8.12 -10.07 5.46
C ASP A 45 -8.54 -11.11 6.52
N ASP A 46 -7.77 -11.26 7.61
CA ASP A 46 -8.08 -12.18 8.71
C ASP A 46 -9.23 -11.65 9.57
N SER A 47 -10.25 -12.48 9.79
CA SER A 47 -11.46 -12.06 10.50
C SER A 47 -11.26 -11.84 12.00
N GLU A 48 -10.32 -12.55 12.62
CA GLU A 48 -10.01 -12.37 14.04
C GLU A 48 -9.29 -11.03 14.25
N PHE A 49 -8.32 -10.73 13.38
CA PHE A 49 -7.61 -9.45 13.36
C PHE A 49 -8.53 -8.24 13.08
N GLN A 50 -9.55 -8.41 12.24
CA GLN A 50 -10.49 -7.33 11.89
C GLN A 50 -11.54 -7.04 12.98
N VAL A 51 -11.71 -7.93 13.96
CA VAL A 51 -12.73 -7.80 15.03
C VAL A 51 -12.18 -7.14 16.30
N GLU A 52 -10.86 -7.15 16.50
CA GLU A 52 -10.18 -6.49 17.63
C GLU A 52 -10.34 -4.96 17.61
#